data_AF-A0A1G9L822-F1
#
_entry.id   AF-A0A1G9L822-F1
#
_cell.length_a   1.000
_cell.length_b   1.000
_cell.length_c   1.000
_cell.angle_alpha   90.00
_cell.angle_beta   90.00
_cell.angle_gamma   90.00
#
_symmetry.space_group_name_H-M   'P 1'
#
loop_
_entity.id
_entity.type
_entity.pdbx_description
1 polymer ?
#
loop_
_entity_poly.entity_id
_entity_poly.type
_entity_poly.pdbx_seq_one_letter_code
_entity_poly.pdbx_strand_id
1 'polypeptide(L)'
;MAMTADQLPDDPDALKAMVLARDVENARLIQIIKELQRHRFGRRAEKLPEDQLLLGLEEAEQIEAAGEEAAERASPDQRQAKTAKRRANRGSLPAHLPRVEMVVDIEDHACPGCRNGLHRIGEDVSERLDIVPAQLRVIVVRRPKYACRACEDVVVQAPAPARLIEGGLPTEATVAQVLVSKYADHLPLYRQAQIYARQGINLDRSTLADWVGRAAWHLRPVHERLLGKLKASPKLFADETTAPVLDPGRGKTKTGQLWAYARDDRPWQGSDPPGVAYVYAPDRKAERPIAHLAGFTGILQVDGYGGYRVLAEKSGVTLAFCWAHVRRRFYELAAAGPAPIASEALRRIAELYRIEDDIRGRSADERRAMRQENSRATVADLEPWLREKLGLISQKTKLAEAIRYTLSRWEGLTRFLDDGRIEIDSNTVERSIRPIALNRKNALFAGSDGGAEHWAAVASLIETCKLNGVEPLGYLGDVLTRIVNGHPNSQIDELL
;
A
#
# COMPACT_ATOMS: atom_id res chain seq x y z
N MET A 1 38.01 -1.16 12.04
CA MET A 1 39.46 -1.11 12.30
C MET A 1 39.76 0.18 13.03
N ALA A 2 40.44 0.13 14.19
CA ALA A 2 40.82 1.33 14.94
C ALA A 2 42.10 1.92 14.34
N MET A 3 42.14 3.22 14.10
CA MET A 3 43.37 3.92 13.71
C MET A 3 44.32 3.98 14.92
N THR A 4 45.62 3.84 14.67
CA THR A 4 46.66 4.00 15.69
C THR A 4 47.16 5.45 15.73
N ALA A 5 47.78 5.86 16.84
CA ALA A 5 48.26 7.23 17.04
C ALA A 5 49.23 7.69 15.93
N ASP A 6 50.02 6.76 15.41
CA ASP A 6 51.03 6.98 14.36
C ASP A 6 50.42 7.27 12.97
N GLN A 7 49.09 7.18 12.84
CA GLN A 7 48.33 7.43 11.61
C GLN A 7 47.56 8.76 11.65
N LEU A 8 47.71 9.53 12.73
CA LEU A 8 47.07 10.82 12.89
C LEU A 8 47.96 11.93 12.29
N PRO A 9 47.39 12.93 11.61
CA PRO A 9 48.14 14.10 11.18
C PRO A 9 48.71 14.85 12.39
N ASP A 10 49.95 15.34 12.30
CA ASP A 10 50.57 16.20 13.33
C ASP A 10 50.07 17.66 13.26
N ASP A 11 49.30 18.00 12.21
CA ASP A 11 48.70 19.33 12.05
C ASP A 11 47.51 19.53 13.01
N PRO A 12 47.57 20.51 13.93
CA PRO A 12 46.51 20.79 14.88
C PRO A 12 45.16 21.13 14.24
N ASP A 13 45.14 21.74 13.04
CA ASP A 13 43.89 22.13 12.39
C ASP A 13 43.24 20.94 11.66
N ALA A 14 44.04 20.06 11.03
CA ALA A 14 43.57 18.76 10.54
C ALA A 14 43.02 17.88 11.67
N LEU A 15 43.67 17.86 12.85
CA LEU A 15 43.18 17.13 14.02
C LEU A 15 41.83 17.66 14.53
N LYS A 16 41.67 18.99 14.63
CA LYS A 16 40.39 19.61 15.02
C LYS A 16 39.27 19.24 14.05
N ALA A 17 39.53 19.26 12.74
CA ALA A 17 38.55 18.88 11.73
C ALA A 17 38.16 17.38 11.82
N MET A 18 39.11 16.49 12.07
CA MET A 18 38.85 15.07 12.29
C MET A 18 38.03 14.80 13.56
N VAL A 19 38.29 15.54 14.64
CA VAL A 19 37.51 15.45 15.89
C VAL A 19 36.08 15.92 15.67
N LEU A 20 35.88 17.07 15.02
CA LEU A 20 34.54 17.58 14.70
C LEU A 20 33.75 16.61 13.82
N ALA A 21 34.37 16.04 12.78
CA ALA A 21 33.74 15.03 11.93
C ALA A 21 33.39 13.76 12.72
N ARG A 22 34.26 13.35 13.66
CA ARG A 22 34.01 12.20 14.53
C ARG A 22 32.91 12.47 15.56
N ASP A 23 32.78 13.70 16.06
CA ASP A 23 31.72 14.09 16.98
C ASP A 23 30.36 14.12 16.31
N VAL A 24 30.29 14.57 15.04
CA VAL A 24 29.07 14.49 14.22
C VAL A 24 28.68 13.02 13.99
N GLU A 25 29.63 12.18 13.59
CA GLU A 25 29.38 10.74 13.38
C GLU A 25 29.03 10.04 14.70
N ASN A 26 29.66 10.38 15.81
CA ASN A 26 29.32 9.85 17.14
C ASN A 26 27.92 10.29 17.56
N ALA A 27 27.54 11.55 17.33
CA ALA A 27 26.19 12.03 17.62
C ALA A 27 25.15 11.26 16.80
N ARG A 28 25.44 10.99 15.51
CA ARG A 28 24.63 10.14 14.62
C ARG A 28 24.53 8.71 15.15
N LEU A 29 25.64 8.06 15.46
CA LEU A 29 25.66 6.68 15.99
C LEU A 29 24.93 6.60 17.32
N ILE A 30 25.07 7.60 18.21
CA ILE A 30 24.33 7.68 19.47
C ILE A 30 22.83 7.82 19.22
N GLN A 31 22.42 8.62 18.22
CA GLN A 31 21.01 8.77 17.86
C GLN A 31 20.43 7.47 17.29
N ILE A 32 21.14 6.83 16.34
CA ILE A 32 20.78 5.53 15.77
C ILE A 32 20.71 4.47 16.87
N ILE A 33 21.70 4.42 17.78
CA ILE A 33 21.70 3.49 18.91
C ILE A 33 20.52 3.79 19.86
N LYS A 34 20.20 5.05 20.15
CA LYS A 34 19.02 5.40 20.96
C LYS A 34 17.73 4.98 20.29
N GLU A 35 17.62 5.09 18.96
CA GLU A 35 16.48 4.65 18.18
C GLU A 35 16.38 3.12 18.12
N LEU A 36 17.49 2.41 17.91
CA LEU A 36 17.59 0.95 17.96
C LEU A 36 17.33 0.39 19.37
N GLN A 37 17.79 1.06 20.42
CA GLN A 37 17.52 0.70 21.81
C GLN A 37 16.07 0.97 22.18
N ARG A 38 15.46 2.07 21.69
CA ARG A 38 14.00 2.29 21.76
C ARG A 38 13.24 1.19 21.03
N HIS A 39 13.73 0.71 19.89
CA HIS A 39 13.16 -0.41 19.13
C HIS A 39 13.27 -1.75 19.88
N ARG A 40 14.38 -2.02 20.58
CA ARG A 40 14.60 -3.31 21.26
C ARG A 40 14.06 -3.37 22.70
N PHE A 41 13.99 -2.24 23.40
CA PHE A 41 13.71 -2.18 24.84
C PHE A 41 12.74 -1.05 25.27
N GLY A 42 12.14 -0.30 24.34
CA GLY A 42 11.25 0.82 24.65
C GLY A 42 9.87 0.40 25.18
N ARG A 43 9.28 1.22 26.07
CA ARG A 43 7.96 1.03 26.73
C ARG A 43 6.73 0.98 25.79
N ARG A 44 6.95 1.06 24.48
CA ARG A 44 5.98 0.81 23.41
C ARG A 44 6.69 0.09 22.29
N ALA A 45 6.89 -1.21 22.45
CA ALA A 45 7.31 -2.04 21.34
C ALA A 45 6.08 -2.40 20.47
N GLU A 46 5.38 -1.38 19.99
CA GLU A 46 4.85 -1.47 18.63
C GLU A 46 6.07 -1.14 17.77
N LYS A 47 6.48 -2.06 16.89
CA LYS A 47 7.47 -1.73 15.86
C LYS A 47 6.97 -0.43 15.21
N LEU A 48 7.71 0.67 15.35
CA LEU A 48 7.50 1.81 14.46
C LEU A 48 7.58 1.19 13.05
N PRO A 49 6.52 1.31 12.23
CA PRO A 49 6.57 0.82 10.87
C PRO A 49 7.83 1.39 10.22
N GLU A 50 8.52 0.60 9.41
CA GLU A 50 9.76 1.00 8.72
C GLU A 50 9.64 2.40 8.10
N ASP A 51 8.50 2.67 7.44
CA ASP A 51 8.13 3.96 6.88
C ASP A 51 8.26 5.14 7.85
N GLN A 52 7.92 4.97 9.14
CA GLN A 52 7.99 6.03 10.13
C GLN A 52 9.43 6.25 10.65
N LEU A 53 10.28 5.23 10.60
CA LEU A 53 11.71 5.37 10.84
C LEU A 53 12.39 6.07 9.65
N LEU A 54 11.99 5.71 8.43
CA LEU A 54 12.44 6.37 7.20
C LEU A 54 12.16 7.87 7.23
N LEU A 55 11.05 8.34 7.82
CA LEU A 55 10.78 9.77 7.99
C LEU A 55 11.79 10.49 8.90
N GLY A 56 12.20 9.86 10.02
CA GLY A 56 13.21 10.44 10.92
C GLY A 56 14.60 10.45 10.30
N LEU A 57 14.91 9.42 9.50
CA LEU A 57 16.13 9.37 8.69
C LEU A 57 16.09 10.40 7.57
N GLU A 58 14.94 10.64 6.94
CA GLU A 58 14.77 11.65 5.89
C GLU A 58 15.14 13.05 6.41
N GLU A 59 14.63 13.46 7.57
CA GLU A 59 15.00 14.75 8.18
C GLU A 59 16.51 14.84 8.49
N ALA A 60 17.09 13.75 8.99
CA ALA A 60 18.53 13.70 9.27
C ALA A 60 19.38 13.77 7.98
N GLU A 61 18.96 13.06 6.92
CA GLU A 61 19.58 13.10 5.60
C GLU A 61 19.45 14.49 4.96
N GLN A 62 18.32 15.18 5.14
CA GLN A 62 18.13 16.56 4.70
C GLN A 62 19.09 17.52 5.43
N ILE A 63 19.26 17.37 6.75
CA ILE A 63 20.21 18.18 7.55
C ILE A 63 21.65 17.89 7.12
N GLU A 64 22.00 16.62 6.93
CA GLU A 64 23.32 16.21 6.43
C GLU A 64 23.57 16.83 5.05
N ALA A 65 22.63 16.71 4.11
CA ALA A 65 22.74 17.31 2.79
C ALA A 65 22.90 18.84 2.83
N ALA A 66 22.21 19.53 3.75
CA ALA A 66 22.37 20.97 3.95
C ALA A 66 23.77 21.33 4.50
N GLY A 67 24.29 20.54 5.43
CA GLY A 67 25.67 20.69 5.94
C GLY A 67 26.72 20.39 4.88
N GLU A 68 26.50 19.38 4.03
CA GLU A 68 27.37 19.07 2.90
C GLU A 68 27.39 20.20 1.87
N GLU A 69 26.25 20.79 1.53
CA GLU A 69 26.18 21.94 0.62
C GLU A 69 26.93 23.15 1.18
N ALA A 70 26.83 23.41 2.50
CA ALA A 70 27.59 24.48 3.16
C ALA A 70 29.11 24.24 3.08
N ALA A 71 29.54 22.99 3.26
CA ALA A 71 30.94 22.58 3.16
C ALA A 71 31.48 22.67 1.71
N GLU A 72 30.69 22.24 0.72
CA GLU A 72 31.02 22.36 -0.71
C GLU A 72 31.19 23.82 -1.17
N ARG A 73 30.41 24.74 -0.60
CA ARG A 73 30.57 26.18 -0.87
C ARG A 73 31.81 26.77 -0.21
N ALA A 74 32.25 26.22 0.92
CA ALA A 74 33.39 26.71 1.67
C ALA A 74 34.74 26.24 1.11
N SER A 75 34.81 25.11 0.41
CA SER A 75 36.06 24.52 -0.09
C SER A 75 35.95 23.97 -1.53
N PRO A 76 36.81 24.42 -2.47
CA PRO A 76 36.88 23.88 -3.83
C PRO A 76 37.22 22.38 -3.90
N ASP A 77 38.07 21.90 -3.00
CA ASP A 77 38.52 20.49 -2.98
C ASP A 77 37.39 19.56 -2.52
N GLN A 78 36.61 19.99 -1.53
CA GLN A 78 35.43 19.26 -1.07
C GLN A 78 34.36 19.20 -2.18
N ARG A 79 34.19 20.30 -2.92
CA ARG A 79 33.29 20.35 -4.09
C ARG A 79 33.69 19.36 -5.18
N GLN A 80 34.98 19.24 -5.49
CA GLN A 80 35.47 18.27 -6.49
C GLN A 80 35.27 16.82 -6.03
N ALA A 81 35.64 16.49 -4.79
CA ALA A 81 35.49 15.14 -4.25
C ALA A 81 34.02 14.67 -4.21
N LYS A 82 33.09 15.54 -3.79
CA LYS A 82 31.66 15.23 -3.74
C LYS A 82 31.04 15.13 -5.12
N THR A 83 31.44 15.98 -6.07
CA THR A 83 30.99 15.90 -7.46
C THR A 83 31.35 14.56 -8.10
N ALA A 84 32.58 14.06 -7.85
CA ALA A 84 33.01 12.75 -8.32
C ALA A 84 32.15 11.61 -7.72
N LYS A 85 31.86 11.67 -6.42
CA LYS A 85 30.98 10.70 -5.74
C LYS A 85 29.55 10.71 -6.31
N ARG A 86 28.96 11.88 -6.57
CA ARG A 86 27.62 12.01 -7.19
C ARG A 86 27.59 11.43 -8.60
N ARG A 87 28.64 11.65 -9.40
CA ARG A 87 28.76 11.06 -10.75
C ARG A 87 28.83 9.53 -10.71
N ALA A 88 29.55 8.96 -9.76
CA ALA A 88 29.64 7.50 -9.59
C ALA A 88 28.28 6.87 -9.21
N ASN A 89 27.44 7.58 -8.46
CA ASN A 89 26.16 7.08 -7.94
C ASN A 89 24.93 7.44 -8.80
N ARG A 90 25.09 8.08 -9.97
CA ARG A 90 23.98 8.66 -10.74
C ARG A 90 23.02 7.62 -11.35
N GLY A 91 23.47 6.37 -11.52
CA GLY A 91 22.73 5.34 -12.25
C GLY A 91 22.42 5.75 -13.70
N SER A 92 21.59 4.95 -14.39
CA SER A 92 21.09 5.27 -15.74
C SER A 92 19.63 5.68 -15.69
N LEU A 93 19.26 6.78 -16.37
CA LEU A 93 17.85 7.20 -16.47
C LEU A 93 17.06 6.24 -17.38
N PRO A 94 15.79 5.92 -17.06
CA PRO A 94 15.01 4.97 -17.83
C PRO A 94 14.90 5.35 -19.32
N ALA A 95 15.16 4.40 -20.23
CA ALA A 95 15.22 4.65 -21.68
C ALA A 95 13.88 5.10 -22.30
N HIS A 96 12.75 4.82 -21.66
CA HIS A 96 11.43 5.18 -22.17
C HIS A 96 11.05 6.66 -21.95
N LEU A 97 11.79 7.41 -21.12
CA LEU A 97 11.53 8.83 -20.90
C LEU A 97 11.95 9.68 -22.12
N PRO A 98 11.21 10.75 -22.47
CA PRO A 98 11.63 11.64 -23.55
C PRO A 98 12.93 12.37 -23.18
N ARG A 99 13.88 12.44 -24.12
CA ARG A 99 15.11 13.25 -23.99
C ARG A 99 14.87 14.61 -24.65
N VAL A 100 14.99 15.68 -23.88
CA VAL A 100 14.97 17.06 -24.40
C VAL A 100 16.41 17.55 -24.47
N GLU A 101 16.93 17.69 -25.69
CA GLU A 101 18.31 18.12 -25.92
C GLU A 101 18.43 19.64 -25.80
N MET A 102 19.41 20.09 -25.01
CA MET A 102 19.78 21.50 -24.88
C MET A 102 21.26 21.63 -25.25
N VAL A 103 21.54 22.19 -26.42
CA VAL A 103 22.90 22.46 -26.87
C VAL A 103 23.31 23.85 -26.36
N VAL A 104 24.33 23.88 -25.51
CA VAL A 104 25.01 25.12 -25.10
C VAL A 104 26.25 25.26 -25.98
N ASP A 105 26.21 26.17 -26.95
CA ASP A 105 27.30 26.41 -27.89
C ASP A 105 27.98 27.76 -27.63
N ILE A 106 29.16 27.95 -28.22
CA ILE A 106 29.89 29.22 -28.19
C ILE A 106 29.21 30.28 -29.07
N GLU A 107 29.26 31.55 -28.64
CA GLU A 107 28.63 32.65 -29.38
C GLU A 107 29.43 33.05 -30.65
N ASP A 108 30.76 32.97 -30.59
CA ASP A 108 31.66 33.30 -31.71
C ASP A 108 32.40 32.05 -32.18
N HIS A 109 32.12 31.62 -33.40
CA HIS A 109 32.79 30.50 -34.05
C HIS A 109 34.13 30.91 -34.70
N ALA A 110 34.62 32.13 -34.50
CA ALA A 110 35.97 32.52 -34.90
C ALA A 110 37.03 32.06 -33.88
N CYS A 111 38.12 31.48 -34.37
CA CYS A 111 39.23 31.04 -33.54
C CYS A 111 39.84 32.24 -32.79
N PRO A 112 39.95 32.21 -31.45
CA PRO A 112 40.53 33.29 -30.67
C PRO A 112 41.98 33.63 -31.04
N GLY A 113 42.72 32.67 -31.61
CA GLY A 113 44.12 32.85 -32.01
C GLY A 113 44.31 33.34 -33.45
N CYS A 114 43.65 32.72 -34.44
CA CYS A 114 43.88 32.98 -35.86
C CYS A 114 42.66 33.51 -36.63
N ARG A 115 41.52 33.74 -35.95
CA ARG A 115 40.25 34.25 -36.51
C ARG A 115 39.59 33.39 -37.61
N ASN A 116 40.15 32.23 -37.95
CA ASN A 116 39.51 31.26 -38.85
C ASN A 116 38.33 30.55 -38.17
N GLY A 117 37.41 29.97 -38.94
CA GLY A 117 36.25 29.25 -38.40
C GLY A 117 36.64 28.01 -37.58
N LEU A 118 36.02 27.87 -36.41
CA LEU A 118 36.10 26.69 -35.55
C LEU A 118 35.20 25.58 -36.10
N HIS A 119 35.59 24.32 -35.89
CA HIS A 119 34.77 23.16 -36.20
C HIS A 119 34.59 22.31 -34.94
N ARG A 120 33.45 21.63 -34.83
CA ARG A 120 33.08 20.83 -33.66
C ARG A 120 33.89 19.52 -33.64
N ILE A 121 34.61 19.26 -32.54
CA ILE A 121 35.49 18.09 -32.36
C ILE A 121 34.91 17.01 -31.44
N GLY A 122 33.86 17.32 -30.68
CA GLY A 122 33.24 16.45 -29.69
C GLY A 122 32.22 17.21 -28.86
N GLU A 123 31.55 16.52 -27.95
CA GLU A 123 30.65 17.14 -26.97
C GLU A 123 30.66 16.35 -25.66
N ASP A 124 30.47 17.05 -24.55
CA ASP A 124 30.24 16.44 -23.24
C ASP A 124 28.73 16.34 -23.00
N VAL A 125 28.21 15.12 -22.90
CA VAL A 125 26.77 14.88 -22.67
C VAL A 125 26.50 14.68 -21.17
N SER A 126 25.48 15.37 -20.64
CA SER A 126 25.00 15.14 -19.28
C SER A 126 23.48 15.05 -19.24
N GLU A 127 22.95 13.92 -18.75
CA GLU A 127 21.50 13.70 -18.65
C GLU A 127 20.98 14.08 -17.27
N ARG A 128 19.96 14.94 -17.18
CA ARG A 128 19.31 15.33 -15.92
C ARG A 128 17.85 14.94 -15.95
N LEU A 129 17.33 14.46 -14.81
CA LEU A 129 15.89 14.23 -14.66
C LEU A 129 15.21 15.58 -14.44
N ASP A 130 14.33 15.94 -15.37
CA ASP A 130 13.47 17.13 -15.30
C ASP A 130 12.00 16.71 -15.14
N ILE A 131 11.17 17.61 -14.62
CA ILE A 131 9.74 17.36 -14.42
C ILE A 131 8.89 18.42 -15.12
N VAL A 132 8.02 17.96 -16.02
CA VAL A 132 6.88 18.74 -16.50
C VAL A 132 5.68 18.34 -15.65
N PRO A 133 5.06 19.26 -14.87
CA PRO A 133 3.87 18.94 -14.09
C PRO A 133 2.76 18.35 -14.97
N ALA A 134 1.83 17.61 -14.37
CA ALA A 134 0.70 17.01 -15.08
C ALA A 134 0.00 18.04 -15.99
N GLN A 135 0.06 17.85 -17.31
CA GLN A 135 -0.52 18.79 -18.28
C GLN A 135 -2.00 18.47 -18.52
N LEU A 136 -2.88 19.35 -18.08
CA LEU A 136 -4.30 19.29 -18.46
C LEU A 136 -4.47 19.81 -19.89
N ARG A 137 -5.24 19.09 -20.70
CA ARG A 137 -5.55 19.45 -22.09
C ARG A 137 -7.05 19.48 -22.35
N VAL A 138 -7.47 20.32 -23.30
CA VAL A 138 -8.87 20.40 -23.76
C VAL A 138 -9.03 19.58 -25.03
N ILE A 139 -9.92 18.58 -25.01
CA ILE A 139 -10.26 17.80 -26.20
C ILE A 139 -11.43 18.48 -26.91
N VAL A 140 -11.18 18.97 -28.13
CA VAL A 140 -12.20 19.63 -28.97
C VAL A 140 -12.72 18.66 -30.02
N VAL A 141 -13.93 18.13 -29.80
CA VAL A 141 -14.60 17.24 -30.76
C VAL A 141 -15.43 18.08 -31.74
N ARG A 142 -15.01 18.14 -33.00
CA ARG A 142 -15.74 18.82 -34.09
C ARG A 142 -16.51 17.78 -34.92
N ARG A 143 -17.83 17.94 -35.01
CA ARG A 143 -18.72 17.07 -35.80
C ARG A 143 -19.32 17.86 -36.97
N PRO A 144 -18.67 17.90 -38.15
CA PRO A 144 -19.20 18.61 -39.30
C PRO A 144 -20.53 18.01 -39.75
N LYS A 145 -21.43 18.87 -40.22
CA LYS A 145 -22.71 18.50 -40.84
C LYS A 145 -22.55 18.61 -42.34
N TYR A 146 -23.00 17.60 -43.07
CA TYR A 146 -22.96 17.57 -44.53
C TYR A 146 -24.38 17.58 -45.07
N ALA A 147 -24.62 18.40 -46.10
CA ALA A 147 -25.88 18.41 -46.82
C ALA A 147 -25.65 18.04 -48.28
N CYS A 148 -26.58 17.32 -48.90
CA CYS A 148 -26.52 17.02 -50.32
C CYS A 148 -26.99 18.24 -51.13
N ARG A 149 -26.13 18.80 -51.98
CA ARG A 149 -26.50 19.94 -52.86
C ARG A 149 -27.45 19.57 -53.99
N ALA A 150 -27.61 18.28 -54.30
CA ALA A 150 -28.43 17.83 -55.41
C ALA A 150 -29.90 17.63 -55.01
N CYS A 151 -30.17 17.14 -53.80
CA CYS A 151 -31.54 16.97 -53.30
C CYS A 151 -31.93 17.99 -52.23
N GLU A 152 -30.98 18.71 -51.63
CA GLU A 152 -31.17 19.73 -50.57
C GLU A 152 -31.88 19.25 -49.28
N ASP A 153 -32.44 18.04 -49.25
CA ASP A 153 -33.28 17.54 -48.15
C ASP A 153 -32.52 16.80 -47.03
N VAL A 154 -31.32 16.28 -47.30
CA VAL A 154 -30.62 15.39 -46.35
C VAL A 154 -29.45 16.12 -45.68
N VAL A 155 -29.47 16.16 -44.34
CA VAL A 155 -28.33 16.56 -43.49
C VAL A 155 -27.80 15.35 -42.73
N VAL A 156 -26.54 14.99 -42.99
CA VAL A 156 -25.83 13.87 -42.34
C VAL A 156 -24.80 14.41 -41.36
N GLN A 157 -24.79 13.86 -40.14
CA GLN A 157 -23.78 14.14 -39.12
C GLN A 157 -23.47 12.85 -38.37
N ALA A 158 -22.18 12.55 -38.16
CA ALA A 158 -21.78 11.42 -37.31
C ALA A 158 -22.30 11.62 -35.88
N PRO A 159 -22.72 10.57 -35.14
CA PRO A 159 -23.19 10.67 -33.75
C PRO A 159 -22.11 11.21 -32.80
N ALA A 160 -22.52 11.70 -31.62
CA ALA A 160 -21.55 12.13 -30.61
C ALA A 160 -20.86 10.89 -30.03
N PRO A 161 -19.54 10.93 -29.78
CA PRO A 161 -18.92 9.95 -28.92
C PRO A 161 -19.60 9.95 -27.56
N ALA A 162 -19.86 8.76 -27.01
CA ALA A 162 -20.38 8.61 -25.66
C ALA A 162 -19.39 9.17 -24.63
N ARG A 163 -19.91 9.61 -23.49
CA ARG A 163 -19.10 10.17 -22.39
C ARG A 163 -19.52 9.56 -21.07
N LEU A 164 -18.56 9.40 -20.16
CA LEU A 164 -18.86 9.00 -18.79
C LEU A 164 -19.85 9.94 -18.09
N ILE A 165 -19.72 11.24 -18.38
CA ILE A 165 -20.62 12.28 -17.87
C ILE A 165 -21.14 13.06 -19.07
N GLU A 166 -22.38 12.80 -19.45
CA GLU A 166 -23.04 13.50 -20.55
C GLU A 166 -23.07 15.01 -20.30
N GLY A 167 -22.57 15.78 -21.28
CA GLY A 167 -22.37 17.23 -21.15
C GLY A 167 -21.32 17.67 -20.11
N GLY A 168 -20.65 16.71 -19.45
CA GLY A 168 -19.64 16.97 -18.44
C GLY A 168 -18.30 17.44 -19.03
N LEU A 169 -17.53 18.13 -18.18
CA LEU A 169 -16.17 18.58 -18.48
C LEU A 169 -15.12 17.45 -18.56
N PRO A 170 -15.13 16.42 -17.69
CA PRO A 170 -14.00 15.50 -17.62
C PRO A 170 -14.08 14.40 -18.68
N THR A 171 -12.90 13.93 -19.08
CA THR A 171 -12.75 12.65 -19.79
C THR A 171 -12.65 11.50 -18.79
N GLU A 172 -12.75 10.27 -19.27
CA GLU A 172 -12.57 9.05 -18.49
C GLU A 172 -11.19 9.03 -17.81
N ALA A 173 -10.14 9.44 -18.53
CA ALA A 173 -8.79 9.57 -17.99
C ALA A 173 -8.70 10.62 -16.86
N THR A 174 -9.39 11.75 -17.00
CA THR A 174 -9.45 12.79 -15.96
C THR A 174 -10.16 12.27 -14.71
N VAL A 175 -11.25 11.53 -14.88
CA VAL A 175 -11.97 10.92 -13.74
C VAL A 175 -11.11 9.84 -13.08
N ALA A 176 -10.44 8.99 -13.86
CA ALA A 176 -9.51 8.00 -13.35
C ALA A 176 -8.39 8.64 -12.52
N GLN A 177 -7.81 9.76 -12.96
CA GLN A 177 -6.83 10.53 -12.18
C GLN A 177 -7.39 10.96 -10.82
N VAL A 178 -8.60 11.50 -10.79
CA VAL A 178 -9.26 11.92 -9.53
C VAL A 178 -9.47 10.74 -8.59
N LEU A 179 -9.85 9.57 -9.11
CA LEU A 179 -10.04 8.35 -8.33
C LEU A 179 -8.70 7.84 -7.77
N VAL A 180 -7.67 7.69 -8.60
CA VAL A 180 -6.34 7.22 -8.17
C VAL A 180 -5.76 8.15 -7.13
N SER A 181 -5.75 9.47 -7.39
CA SER A 181 -5.27 10.43 -6.41
C SER A 181 -6.04 10.37 -5.09
N LYS A 182 -7.36 10.14 -5.13
CA LYS A 182 -8.15 10.05 -3.89
C LYS A 182 -7.89 8.76 -3.12
N TYR A 183 -7.85 7.63 -3.80
CA TYR A 183 -7.92 6.32 -3.17
C TYR A 183 -6.56 5.64 -3.06
N ALA A 184 -5.70 5.76 -4.07
CA ALA A 184 -4.34 5.24 -4.06
C ALA A 184 -3.36 6.18 -3.34
N ASP A 185 -3.42 7.49 -3.64
CA ASP A 185 -2.46 8.48 -3.12
C ASP A 185 -2.98 9.19 -1.86
N HIS A 186 -4.18 8.81 -1.41
CA HIS A 186 -4.82 9.34 -0.20
C HIS A 186 -4.97 10.87 -0.19
N LEU A 187 -5.19 11.48 -1.36
CA LEU A 187 -5.32 12.91 -1.55
C LEU A 187 -6.80 13.34 -1.58
N PRO A 188 -7.32 14.02 -0.53
CA PRO A 188 -8.72 14.44 -0.48
C PRO A 188 -9.09 15.40 -1.61
N LEU A 189 -10.37 15.38 -2.03
CA LEU A 189 -10.86 16.15 -3.18
C LEU A 189 -10.60 17.66 -3.09
N TYR A 190 -10.64 18.24 -1.88
CA TYR A 190 -10.37 19.68 -1.73
C TYR A 190 -8.89 20.01 -2.02
N ARG A 191 -7.96 19.10 -1.70
CA ARG A 191 -6.53 19.27 -2.04
C ARG A 191 -6.32 19.08 -3.53
N GLN A 192 -7.02 18.14 -4.15
CA GLN A 192 -6.99 17.99 -5.61
C GLN A 192 -7.48 19.26 -6.32
N ALA A 193 -8.58 19.87 -5.86
CA ALA A 193 -9.06 21.14 -6.39
C ALA A 193 -8.00 22.25 -6.28
N GLN A 194 -7.28 22.34 -5.16
CA GLN A 194 -6.17 23.29 -4.99
C GLN A 194 -5.00 23.02 -5.94
N ILE A 195 -4.70 21.75 -6.24
CA ILE A 195 -3.66 21.38 -7.21
C ILE A 195 -4.08 21.83 -8.62
N TYR A 196 -5.32 21.58 -9.03
CA TYR A 196 -5.83 22.03 -10.32
C TYR A 196 -5.85 23.56 -10.44
N ALA A 197 -6.18 24.27 -9.36
CA ALA A 197 -6.16 25.74 -9.33
C ALA A 197 -4.77 26.34 -9.59
N ARG A 198 -3.68 25.64 -9.26
CA ARG A 198 -2.31 26.08 -9.59
C ARG A 198 -2.05 26.14 -11.10
N GLN A 199 -2.85 25.43 -11.90
CA GLN A 199 -2.83 25.48 -13.35
C GLN A 199 -3.95 26.37 -13.93
N GLY A 200 -4.61 27.17 -13.09
CA GLY A 200 -5.72 28.03 -13.50
C GLY A 200 -7.06 27.28 -13.70
N ILE A 201 -7.14 26.00 -13.33
CA ILE A 201 -8.37 25.20 -13.47
C ILE A 201 -9.13 25.20 -12.14
N ASN A 202 -10.19 26.00 -12.08
CA ASN A 202 -11.04 26.13 -10.89
C ASN A 202 -12.14 25.07 -10.92
N LEU A 203 -12.01 24.04 -10.06
CA LEU A 203 -13.01 22.99 -9.90
C LEU A 203 -13.54 22.97 -8.46
N ASP A 204 -14.86 22.99 -8.33
CA ASP A 204 -15.49 22.84 -7.02
C ASP A 204 -15.37 21.41 -6.49
N ARG A 205 -15.30 21.29 -5.16
CA ARG A 205 -15.29 19.98 -4.49
C ARG A 205 -16.53 19.14 -4.83
N SER A 206 -17.69 19.77 -5.01
CA SER A 206 -18.95 19.11 -5.40
C SER A 206 -18.85 18.50 -6.80
N THR A 207 -18.22 19.19 -7.74
CA THR A 207 -17.98 18.69 -9.11
C THR A 207 -17.11 17.44 -9.08
N LEU A 208 -16.00 17.47 -8.33
CA LEU A 208 -15.14 16.28 -8.15
C LEU A 208 -15.90 15.13 -7.46
N ALA A 209 -16.76 15.43 -6.49
CA ALA A 209 -17.55 14.42 -5.80
C ALA A 209 -18.61 13.77 -6.72
N ASP A 210 -19.26 14.54 -7.60
CA ASP A 210 -20.17 14.04 -8.63
C ASP A 210 -19.44 13.08 -9.59
N TRP A 211 -18.23 13.45 -10.03
CA TRP A 211 -17.41 12.59 -10.90
C TRP A 211 -17.08 11.25 -10.23
N VAL A 212 -16.66 11.28 -8.96
CA VAL A 212 -16.40 10.07 -8.18
C VAL A 212 -17.65 9.21 -8.06
N GLY A 213 -18.81 9.81 -7.80
CA GLY A 213 -20.08 9.10 -7.66
C GLY A 213 -20.50 8.39 -8.94
N ARG A 214 -20.44 9.08 -10.09
CA ARG A 214 -20.78 8.50 -11.40
C ARG A 214 -19.83 7.38 -11.78
N ALA A 215 -18.53 7.59 -11.61
CA ALA A 215 -17.55 6.55 -11.90
C ALA A 215 -17.75 5.32 -11.01
N ALA A 216 -17.97 5.50 -9.71
CA ALA A 216 -18.24 4.39 -8.80
C ALA A 216 -19.53 3.64 -9.15
N TRP A 217 -20.55 4.33 -9.68
CA TRP A 217 -21.75 3.67 -10.21
C TRP A 217 -21.41 2.75 -11.40
N HIS A 218 -20.64 3.25 -12.38
CA HIS A 218 -20.21 2.47 -13.54
C HIS A 218 -19.27 1.32 -13.18
N LEU A 219 -18.41 1.48 -12.16
CA LEU A 219 -17.45 0.47 -11.71
C LEU A 219 -18.07 -0.62 -10.81
N ARG A 220 -19.31 -0.42 -10.34
CA ARG A 220 -19.98 -1.34 -9.40
C ARG A 220 -20.12 -2.76 -9.96
N PRO A 221 -20.54 -3.00 -11.21
CA PRO A 221 -20.60 -4.36 -11.75
C PRO A 221 -19.24 -5.05 -11.79
N VAL A 222 -18.16 -4.30 -12.06
CA VAL A 222 -16.78 -4.83 -12.09
C VAL A 222 -16.34 -5.24 -10.70
N HIS A 223 -16.64 -4.40 -9.69
CA HIS A 223 -16.42 -4.72 -8.27
C HIS A 223 -17.21 -5.96 -7.81
N GLU A 224 -18.48 -6.05 -8.17
CA GLU A 224 -19.33 -7.21 -7.86
C GLU A 224 -18.79 -8.49 -8.51
N ARG A 225 -18.31 -8.40 -9.75
CA ARG A 225 -17.68 -9.53 -10.44
C ARG A 225 -16.36 -9.94 -9.78
N LEU A 226 -15.52 -8.98 -9.38
CA LEU A 226 -14.30 -9.24 -8.62
C LEU A 226 -14.60 -9.98 -7.31
N LEU A 227 -15.58 -9.50 -6.54
CA LEU A 227 -16.02 -10.17 -5.32
C LEU A 227 -16.53 -11.59 -5.60
N GLY A 228 -17.27 -11.78 -6.70
CA GLY A 228 -17.71 -13.10 -7.15
C GLY A 228 -16.55 -14.05 -7.45
N LYS A 229 -15.52 -13.60 -8.17
CA LYS A 229 -14.29 -14.37 -8.45
C LYS A 229 -13.57 -14.73 -7.16
N LEU A 230 -13.42 -13.79 -6.23
CA LEU A 230 -12.82 -14.07 -4.93
C LEU A 230 -13.60 -15.13 -4.15
N LYS A 231 -14.94 -15.05 -4.13
CA LYS A 231 -15.81 -16.05 -3.50
C LYS A 231 -15.80 -17.43 -4.18
N ALA A 232 -15.27 -17.57 -5.39
CA ALA A 232 -15.09 -18.88 -6.00
C ALA A 232 -13.82 -19.60 -5.51
N SER A 233 -12.97 -18.91 -4.74
CA SER A 233 -11.68 -19.42 -4.31
C SER A 233 -11.83 -20.43 -3.16
N PRO A 234 -10.94 -21.43 -3.05
CA PRO A 234 -11.00 -22.41 -1.96
C PRO A 234 -10.69 -21.81 -0.58
N LYS A 235 -10.00 -20.65 -0.56
CA LYS A 235 -9.62 -19.92 0.63
C LYS A 235 -9.78 -18.42 0.41
N LEU A 236 -10.27 -17.72 1.43
CA LEU A 236 -10.25 -16.28 1.53
C LEU A 236 -9.71 -15.82 2.89
N PHE A 237 -9.10 -14.65 2.91
CA PHE A 237 -8.90 -13.90 4.13
C PHE A 237 -10.07 -12.93 4.33
N ALA A 238 -10.44 -12.70 5.59
CA ALA A 238 -11.37 -11.64 5.94
C ALA A 238 -10.91 -10.87 7.19
N ASP A 239 -11.07 -9.55 7.12
CA ASP A 239 -10.84 -8.63 8.23
C ASP A 239 -11.68 -7.36 7.98
N GLU A 240 -11.87 -6.53 9.00
CA GLU A 240 -12.69 -5.34 8.91
C GLU A 240 -12.03 -4.12 9.56
N THR A 241 -12.26 -2.96 8.98
CA THR A 241 -11.79 -1.69 9.53
C THR A 241 -12.89 -0.65 9.59
N THR A 242 -12.80 0.22 10.58
CA THR A 242 -13.81 1.26 10.79
C THR A 242 -13.78 2.28 9.66
N ALA A 243 -14.97 2.65 9.19
CA ALA A 243 -15.20 3.71 8.23
C ALA A 243 -16.08 4.79 8.88
N PRO A 244 -15.53 5.97 9.21
CA PRO A 244 -16.34 7.07 9.72
C PRO A 244 -17.23 7.60 8.60
N VAL A 245 -18.53 7.71 8.87
CA VAL A 245 -19.55 8.14 7.90
C VAL A 245 -20.38 9.26 8.51
N LEU A 246 -20.64 10.33 7.78
CA LEU A 246 -21.54 11.39 8.24
C LEU A 246 -22.94 10.84 8.52
N ASP A 247 -23.51 11.27 9.64
CA ASP A 247 -24.90 11.09 10.00
C ASP A 247 -25.54 12.49 10.13
N PRO A 248 -26.00 13.08 9.01
CA PRO A 248 -26.49 14.47 8.98
C PRO A 248 -27.61 14.71 9.99
N GLY A 249 -28.45 13.71 10.26
CA GLY A 249 -29.54 13.80 11.23
C GLY A 249 -29.06 13.99 12.68
N ARG A 250 -27.79 13.69 12.98
CA ARG A 250 -27.20 13.80 14.33
C ARG A 250 -26.07 14.82 14.42
N GLY A 251 -25.67 15.46 13.31
CA GLY A 251 -24.54 16.39 13.27
C GLY A 251 -23.19 15.75 13.67
N LYS A 252 -23.09 14.42 13.62
CA LYS A 252 -21.91 13.63 14.03
C LYS A 252 -21.61 12.57 12.98
N THR A 253 -20.46 11.93 13.09
CA THR A 253 -20.17 10.71 12.33
C THR A 253 -20.69 9.48 13.05
N LYS A 254 -21.28 8.54 12.32
CA LYS A 254 -21.49 7.16 12.76
C LYS A 254 -20.32 6.29 12.30
N THR A 255 -20.16 5.13 12.95
CA THR A 255 -19.11 4.17 12.63
C THR A 255 -19.69 3.05 11.75
N GLY A 256 -19.40 3.12 10.45
CA GLY A 256 -19.55 1.98 9.55
C GLY A 256 -18.31 1.10 9.53
N GLN A 257 -18.34 0.05 8.73
CA GLN A 257 -17.25 -0.91 8.55
C GLN A 257 -16.97 -1.15 7.07
N LEU A 258 -15.70 -1.26 6.72
CA LEU A 258 -15.24 -1.80 5.45
C LEU A 258 -14.65 -3.18 5.71
N TRP A 259 -15.31 -4.20 5.17
CA TRP A 259 -14.88 -5.60 5.23
C TRP A 259 -13.99 -5.88 4.03
N ALA A 260 -12.75 -6.31 4.26
CA ALA A 260 -11.84 -6.73 3.21
C ALA A 260 -11.93 -8.24 3.05
N TYR A 261 -12.20 -8.71 1.83
CA TYR A 261 -12.10 -10.10 1.42
C TYR A 261 -10.95 -10.22 0.45
N ALA A 262 -9.90 -10.95 0.83
CA ALA A 262 -8.68 -11.01 0.05
C ALA A 262 -8.28 -12.44 -0.28
N ARG A 263 -7.62 -12.60 -1.42
CA ARG A 263 -6.93 -13.82 -1.85
C ARG A 263 -5.50 -13.47 -2.21
N ASP A 264 -4.55 -14.26 -1.73
CA ASP A 264 -3.16 -14.21 -2.18
C ASP A 264 -2.56 -15.61 -2.01
N ASP A 265 -2.38 -16.29 -3.13
CA ASP A 265 -1.95 -17.69 -3.16
C ASP A 265 -0.47 -17.85 -3.51
N ARG A 266 0.21 -16.74 -3.83
CA ARG A 266 1.65 -16.71 -4.09
C ARG A 266 2.49 -17.35 -2.98
N PRO A 267 2.19 -17.19 -1.68
CA PRO A 267 2.98 -17.82 -0.61
C PRO A 267 3.02 -19.36 -0.66
N TRP A 268 2.08 -20.00 -1.34
CA TRP A 268 2.05 -21.45 -1.54
C TRP A 268 2.12 -21.87 -3.03
N GLN A 269 2.53 -20.96 -3.92
CA GLN A 269 2.58 -21.16 -5.37
C GLN A 269 1.22 -21.51 -6.02
N GLY A 270 0.11 -20.96 -5.52
CA GLY A 270 -1.18 -21.11 -6.21
C GLY A 270 -1.22 -20.35 -7.53
N SER A 271 -2.03 -20.84 -8.46
CA SER A 271 -2.18 -20.27 -9.81
C SER A 271 -3.08 -19.04 -9.88
N ASP A 272 -3.90 -18.83 -8.86
CA ASP A 272 -4.89 -17.77 -8.81
C ASP A 272 -4.24 -16.40 -8.53
N PRO A 273 -4.55 -15.35 -9.32
CA PRO A 273 -3.98 -14.03 -9.10
C PRO A 273 -4.43 -13.43 -7.75
N PRO A 274 -3.59 -12.65 -7.07
CA PRO A 274 -3.99 -11.99 -5.84
C PRO A 274 -5.08 -10.95 -6.11
N GLY A 275 -5.96 -10.72 -5.13
CA GLY A 275 -7.01 -9.71 -5.25
C GLY A 275 -7.68 -9.41 -3.93
N VAL A 276 -8.31 -8.24 -3.85
CA VAL A 276 -9.06 -7.80 -2.68
C VAL A 276 -10.33 -7.07 -3.08
N ALA A 277 -11.44 -7.43 -2.43
CA ALA A 277 -12.69 -6.70 -2.50
C ALA A 277 -13.07 -6.17 -1.12
N TYR A 278 -13.34 -4.87 -1.04
CA TYR A 278 -13.93 -4.24 0.13
C TYR A 278 -15.45 -4.19 -0.03
N VAL A 279 -16.17 -4.43 1.06
CA VAL A 279 -17.63 -4.28 1.13
C VAL A 279 -17.98 -3.40 2.33
N TYR A 280 -18.72 -2.33 2.08
CA TYR A 280 -19.19 -1.44 3.14
C TYR A 280 -20.41 -2.01 3.84
N ALA A 281 -20.46 -1.85 5.17
CA ALA A 281 -21.65 -2.07 5.97
C ALA A 281 -21.83 -0.94 7.00
N PRO A 282 -23.07 -0.54 7.32
CA PRO A 282 -23.34 0.54 8.28
C PRO A 282 -23.10 0.13 9.75
N ASP A 283 -22.83 -1.15 10.02
CA ASP A 283 -22.55 -1.69 11.34
C ASP A 283 -21.59 -2.89 11.26
N ARG A 284 -21.17 -3.39 12.44
CA ARG A 284 -20.30 -4.58 12.58
C ARG A 284 -21.11 -5.80 13.02
N LYS A 285 -22.34 -6.00 12.54
CA LYS A 285 -23.14 -7.18 12.92
C LYS A 285 -22.69 -8.43 12.15
N ALA A 286 -22.87 -9.61 12.76
CA ALA A 286 -22.55 -10.90 12.13
C ALA A 286 -23.39 -11.17 10.85
N GLU A 287 -24.57 -10.57 10.74
CA GLU A 287 -25.42 -10.62 9.55
C GLU A 287 -24.74 -10.09 8.28
N ARG A 288 -23.77 -9.16 8.43
CA ARG A 288 -23.06 -8.53 7.32
C ARG A 288 -22.16 -9.51 6.57
N PRO A 289 -21.15 -10.16 7.20
CA PRO A 289 -20.34 -11.15 6.50
C PRO A 289 -21.15 -12.34 6.00
N ILE A 290 -22.27 -12.70 6.64
CA ILE A 290 -23.21 -13.73 6.14
C ILE A 290 -23.81 -13.32 4.79
N ALA A 291 -24.29 -12.08 4.67
CA ALA A 291 -24.82 -11.57 3.41
C ALA A 291 -23.72 -11.44 2.34
N HIS A 292 -22.56 -10.88 2.69
CA HIS A 292 -21.46 -10.67 1.73
C HIS A 292 -20.94 -12.00 1.16
N LEU A 293 -20.75 -13.01 2.03
CA LEU A 293 -20.22 -14.32 1.68
C LEU A 293 -21.30 -15.35 1.37
N ALA A 294 -22.54 -14.94 1.08
CA ALA A 294 -23.60 -15.85 0.67
C ALA A 294 -23.15 -16.72 -0.53
N GLY A 295 -23.24 -18.05 -0.38
CA GLY A 295 -22.78 -19.02 -1.39
C GLY A 295 -21.28 -19.35 -1.35
N PHE A 296 -20.48 -18.71 -0.50
CA PHE A 296 -19.09 -19.09 -0.28
C PHE A 296 -19.01 -20.39 0.52
N THR A 297 -18.16 -21.32 0.08
CA THR A 297 -17.79 -22.53 0.81
C THR A 297 -16.29 -22.71 0.72
N GLY A 298 -15.65 -23.10 1.82
CA GLY A 298 -14.19 -23.19 1.88
C GLY A 298 -13.62 -22.57 3.15
N ILE A 299 -12.35 -22.18 3.10
CA ILE A 299 -11.62 -21.71 4.27
C ILE A 299 -11.68 -20.19 4.36
N LEU A 300 -12.14 -19.67 5.50
CA LEU A 300 -12.09 -18.24 5.81
C LEU A 300 -11.08 -17.98 6.92
N GLN A 301 -9.98 -17.33 6.58
CA GLN A 301 -8.90 -17.02 7.50
C GLN A 301 -9.07 -15.63 8.10
N VAL A 302 -9.18 -15.56 9.44
CA VAL A 302 -9.61 -14.36 10.18
C VAL A 302 -8.81 -14.11 11.47
N ASP A 303 -8.93 -12.90 12.03
CA ASP A 303 -8.33 -12.48 13.31
C ASP A 303 -8.98 -13.12 14.56
N GLY A 304 -10.15 -13.72 14.38
CA GLY A 304 -10.94 -14.33 15.45
C GLY A 304 -12.07 -13.46 16.01
N TYR A 305 -12.55 -12.45 15.27
CA TYR A 305 -13.80 -11.75 15.54
C TYR A 305 -14.99 -12.73 15.64
N GLY A 306 -15.81 -12.55 16.68
CA GLY A 306 -16.89 -13.48 17.02
C GLY A 306 -17.98 -13.60 15.94
N GLY A 307 -18.20 -12.55 15.13
CA GLY A 307 -19.23 -12.58 14.10
C GLY A 307 -18.98 -13.60 12.98
N TYR A 308 -17.71 -13.95 12.72
CA TYR A 308 -17.38 -15.01 11.76
C TYR A 308 -17.77 -16.41 12.25
N ARG A 309 -17.88 -16.64 13.57
CA ARG A 309 -18.34 -17.93 14.12
C ARG A 309 -19.78 -18.24 13.71
N VAL A 310 -20.64 -17.24 13.77
CA VAL A 310 -22.05 -17.36 13.35
C VAL A 310 -22.15 -17.66 11.85
N LEU A 311 -21.25 -17.11 11.03
CA LEU A 311 -21.15 -17.46 9.61
C LEU A 311 -20.80 -18.94 9.43
N ALA A 312 -19.76 -19.42 10.11
CA ALA A 312 -19.30 -20.80 10.01
C ALA A 312 -20.36 -21.83 10.46
N GLU A 313 -21.17 -21.49 11.47
CA GLU A 313 -22.28 -22.34 11.93
C GLU A 313 -23.43 -22.43 10.91
N LYS A 314 -23.61 -21.39 10.08
CA LYS A 314 -24.75 -21.27 9.14
C LYS A 314 -24.38 -21.59 7.69
N SER A 315 -23.13 -21.90 7.39
CA SER A 315 -22.63 -22.07 6.01
C SER A 315 -21.54 -23.14 5.93
N GLY A 316 -21.16 -23.53 4.72
CA GLY A 316 -20.04 -24.46 4.48
C GLY A 316 -18.65 -23.83 4.67
N VAL A 317 -18.50 -22.90 5.62
CA VAL A 317 -17.27 -22.13 5.85
C VAL A 317 -16.50 -22.70 7.03
N THR A 318 -15.21 -22.96 6.80
CA THR A 318 -14.27 -23.42 7.81
C THR A 318 -13.37 -22.27 8.25
N LEU A 319 -13.36 -21.92 9.54
CA LEU A 319 -12.54 -20.79 10.03
C LEU A 319 -11.10 -21.18 10.32
N ALA A 320 -10.13 -20.49 9.72
CA ALA A 320 -8.74 -20.54 10.16
C ALA A 320 -8.42 -19.28 10.99
N PHE A 321 -7.70 -19.44 12.10
CA PHE A 321 -7.37 -18.31 12.98
C PHE A 321 -5.90 -17.93 12.88
N CYS A 322 -5.62 -16.65 13.10
CA CYS A 322 -4.30 -16.06 12.99
C CYS A 322 -3.47 -16.20 14.28
N TRP A 323 -2.27 -16.79 14.19
CA TRP A 323 -1.32 -16.87 15.31
C TRP A 323 -0.71 -15.51 15.69
N ALA A 324 -0.66 -14.53 14.79
CA ALA A 324 -0.13 -13.20 15.11
C ALA A 324 -0.97 -12.51 16.21
N HIS A 325 -2.30 -12.70 16.19
CA HIS A 325 -3.21 -12.19 17.22
C HIS A 325 -3.00 -12.88 18.58
N VAL A 326 -2.74 -14.18 18.58
CA VAL A 326 -2.35 -14.94 19.79
C VAL A 326 -1.02 -14.43 20.33
N ARG A 327 -0.01 -14.33 19.45
CA ARG A 327 1.34 -13.85 19.77
C ARG A 327 1.31 -12.45 20.38
N ARG A 328 0.53 -11.53 19.81
CA ARG A 328 0.41 -10.14 20.30
C ARG A 328 -0.03 -10.09 21.76
N ARG A 329 -0.99 -10.91 22.16
CA ARG A 329 -1.49 -10.96 23.55
C ARG A 329 -0.42 -11.39 24.55
N PHE A 330 0.38 -12.42 24.21
CA PHE A 330 1.49 -12.85 25.05
C PHE A 330 2.63 -11.82 25.05
N TYR A 331 2.87 -11.18 23.91
CA TYR A 331 3.88 -10.14 23.77
C TYR A 331 3.61 -8.93 24.68
N GLU A 332 2.38 -8.41 24.66
CA GLU A 332 1.97 -7.29 25.51
C GLU A 332 2.16 -7.58 27.01
N LEU A 333 2.02 -8.85 27.43
CA LEU A 333 2.27 -9.29 28.80
C LEU A 333 3.76 -9.35 29.14
N ALA A 334 4.57 -9.93 28.25
CA ALA A 334 6.02 -10.03 28.44
C ALA A 334 6.72 -8.66 28.39
N ALA A 335 6.18 -7.72 27.60
CA ALA A 335 6.68 -6.35 27.53
C ALA A 335 6.42 -5.55 28.81
N ALA A 336 5.41 -5.92 29.60
CA ALA A 336 5.04 -5.21 30.83
C ALA A 336 5.91 -5.58 32.04
N GLY A 337 6.71 -6.65 31.95
CA GLY A 337 7.58 -7.12 33.03
C GLY A 337 7.86 -8.63 32.95
N PRO A 338 8.53 -9.20 33.96
CA PRO A 338 8.86 -10.63 33.98
C PRO A 338 7.59 -11.49 33.91
N ALA A 339 7.36 -12.12 32.76
CA ALA A 339 6.24 -13.02 32.53
C ALA A 339 6.77 -14.35 31.96
N PRO A 340 7.24 -15.29 32.80
CA PRO A 340 7.88 -16.53 32.35
C PRO A 340 6.97 -17.37 31.44
N ILE A 341 5.68 -17.50 31.78
CA ILE A 341 4.70 -18.23 30.97
C ILE A 341 4.50 -17.54 29.61
N ALA A 342 4.35 -16.21 29.59
CA ALA A 342 4.18 -15.49 28.32
C ALA A 342 5.45 -15.59 27.45
N SER A 343 6.64 -15.52 28.06
CA SER A 343 7.92 -15.65 27.37
C SER A 343 8.12 -17.03 26.75
N GLU A 344 7.76 -18.09 27.48
CA GLU A 344 7.83 -19.46 26.97
C GLU A 344 6.81 -19.70 25.84
N ALA A 345 5.59 -19.17 25.96
CA ALA A 345 4.60 -19.21 24.87
C ALA A 345 5.13 -18.51 23.61
N LEU A 346 5.76 -17.34 23.76
CA LEU A 346 6.36 -16.61 22.63
C LEU A 346 7.53 -17.37 22.00
N ARG A 347 8.36 -18.04 22.80
CA ARG A 347 9.45 -18.88 22.30
C ARG A 347 8.93 -20.04 21.44
N ARG A 348 7.90 -20.73 21.91
CA ARG A 348 7.24 -21.83 21.17
C ARG A 348 6.57 -21.34 19.89
N ILE A 349 5.90 -20.18 19.93
CA ILE A 349 5.31 -19.57 18.73
C ILE A 349 6.40 -19.16 17.74
N ALA A 350 7.51 -18.57 18.21
CA ALA A 350 8.62 -18.17 17.34
C ALA A 350 9.23 -19.36 16.59
N GLU A 351 9.27 -20.53 17.20
CA GLU A 351 9.71 -21.77 16.55
C GLU A 351 8.79 -22.16 15.38
N LEU A 352 7.47 -22.01 15.53
CA LEU A 352 6.52 -22.24 14.43
C LEU A 352 6.80 -21.26 13.28
N TYR A 353 7.01 -19.98 13.58
CA TYR A 353 7.32 -18.97 12.56
C TYR A 353 8.63 -19.26 11.81
N ARG A 354 9.64 -19.77 12.50
CA ARG A 354 10.91 -20.17 11.87
C ARG A 354 10.69 -21.25 10.80
N ILE A 355 9.88 -22.26 11.12
CA ILE A 355 9.49 -23.30 10.15
C ILE A 355 8.70 -22.68 8.99
N GLU A 356 7.77 -21.77 9.28
CA GLU A 356 6.95 -21.13 8.24
C GLU A 356 7.77 -20.28 7.26
N ASP A 357 8.84 -19.65 7.73
CA ASP A 357 9.77 -18.91 6.86
C ASP A 357 10.57 -19.85 5.94
N ASP A 358 10.94 -21.05 6.39
CA ASP A 358 11.68 -22.06 5.60
C ASP A 358 10.82 -22.74 4.52
N ILE A 359 9.50 -22.75 4.67
CA ILE A 359 8.54 -23.40 3.76
C ILE A 359 7.79 -22.41 2.85
N ARG A 360 7.95 -21.10 3.06
CA ARG A 360 7.29 -20.08 2.25
C ARG A 360 7.73 -20.18 0.80
N GLY A 361 6.77 -20.06 -0.11
CA GLY A 361 7.03 -20.20 -1.53
C GLY A 361 7.21 -21.65 -2.00
N ARG A 362 6.89 -22.65 -1.17
CA ARG A 362 6.72 -24.05 -1.61
C ARG A 362 5.25 -24.38 -1.86
N SER A 363 4.98 -25.50 -2.54
CA SER A 363 3.60 -25.93 -2.82
C SER A 363 2.81 -26.21 -1.53
N ALA A 364 1.47 -26.22 -1.62
CA ALA A 364 0.61 -26.53 -0.48
C ALA A 364 0.90 -27.94 0.09
N ASP A 365 1.16 -28.94 -0.75
CA ASP A 365 1.42 -30.31 -0.27
C ASP A 365 2.76 -30.43 0.45
N GLU A 366 3.82 -29.78 -0.06
CA GLU A 366 5.12 -29.73 0.60
C GLU A 366 5.06 -28.99 1.93
N ARG A 367 4.37 -27.84 1.97
CA ARG A 367 4.13 -27.09 3.21
C ARG A 367 3.42 -27.96 4.25
N ARG A 368 2.36 -28.67 3.84
CA ARG A 368 1.65 -29.62 4.70
C ARG A 368 2.59 -30.70 5.22
N ALA A 369 3.33 -31.39 4.37
CA ALA A 369 4.25 -32.46 4.77
C ALA A 369 5.28 -31.97 5.81
N MET A 370 5.94 -30.83 5.57
CA MET A 370 6.92 -30.28 6.50
C MET A 370 6.30 -29.81 7.82
N ARG A 371 5.06 -29.30 7.81
CA ARG A 371 4.34 -28.95 9.05
C ARG A 371 4.01 -30.19 9.88
N GLN A 372 3.67 -31.31 9.23
CA GLN A 372 3.42 -32.58 9.91
C GLN A 372 4.69 -33.10 10.62
N GLU A 373 5.84 -32.97 9.98
CA GLU A 373 7.13 -33.39 10.53
C GLU A 373 7.66 -32.44 11.61
N ASN A 374 7.66 -31.13 11.35
CA ASN A 374 8.40 -30.15 12.15
C ASN A 374 7.51 -29.34 13.12
N SER A 375 6.27 -29.03 12.74
CA SER A 375 5.40 -28.13 13.53
C SER A 375 4.44 -28.89 14.45
N ARG A 376 3.97 -30.08 14.04
CA ARG A 376 2.91 -30.83 14.74
C ARG A 376 3.27 -31.14 16.19
N ALA A 377 4.49 -31.59 16.45
CA ALA A 377 4.95 -31.93 17.81
C ALA A 377 4.92 -30.71 18.75
N THR A 378 5.42 -29.56 18.27
CA THR A 378 5.42 -28.30 19.05
C THR A 378 4.01 -27.83 19.36
N VAL A 379 3.09 -27.92 18.40
CA VAL A 379 1.68 -27.56 18.63
C VAL A 379 1.01 -28.54 19.59
N ALA A 380 1.22 -29.85 19.43
CA ALA A 380 0.65 -30.88 20.30
C ALA A 380 1.12 -30.77 21.75
N ASP A 381 2.36 -30.33 22.00
CA ASP A 381 2.88 -30.06 23.36
C ASP A 381 2.38 -28.73 23.93
N LEU A 382 2.08 -27.74 23.08
CA LEU A 382 1.66 -26.41 23.51
C LEU A 382 0.25 -26.39 24.13
N GLU A 383 -0.71 -27.17 23.61
CA GLU A 383 -2.08 -27.16 24.15
C GLU A 383 -2.16 -27.65 25.61
N PRO A 384 -1.62 -28.84 25.95
CA PRO A 384 -1.69 -29.36 27.31
C PRO A 384 -0.93 -28.47 28.28
N TRP A 385 0.23 -27.95 27.86
CA TRP A 385 1.01 -27.00 28.65
C TRP A 385 0.22 -25.72 28.95
N LEU A 386 -0.49 -25.14 27.97
CA LEU A 386 -1.35 -23.98 28.19
C LEU A 386 -2.48 -24.29 29.19
N ARG A 387 -3.10 -25.46 29.10
CA ARG A 387 -4.15 -25.91 30.02
C ARG A 387 -3.63 -26.09 31.44
N GLU A 388 -2.46 -26.71 31.59
CA GLU A 388 -1.77 -26.85 32.88
C GLU A 388 -1.50 -25.47 33.48
N LYS A 389 -0.89 -24.55 32.73
CA LYS A 389 -0.60 -23.20 33.24
C LYS A 389 -1.86 -22.41 33.57
N LEU A 390 -2.96 -22.60 32.83
CA LEU A 390 -4.24 -21.97 33.16
C LEU A 390 -4.79 -22.44 34.52
N GLY A 391 -4.54 -23.69 34.90
CA GLY A 391 -4.93 -24.24 36.21
C GLY A 391 -4.12 -23.69 37.38
N LEU A 392 -2.89 -23.24 37.12
CA LEU A 392 -1.95 -22.74 38.15
C LEU A 392 -2.08 -21.23 38.41
N ILE A 393 -2.82 -20.50 37.59
CA ILE A 393 -2.93 -19.03 37.68
C ILE A 393 -4.35 -18.58 38.04
N SER A 394 -4.44 -17.38 38.64
CA SER A 394 -5.73 -16.74 38.90
C SER A 394 -6.49 -16.45 37.61
N GLN A 395 -7.77 -16.83 37.57
CA GLN A 395 -8.63 -16.73 36.39
C GLN A 395 -8.91 -15.29 35.96
N LYS A 396 -8.69 -14.30 36.84
CA LYS A 396 -8.92 -12.87 36.58
C LYS A 396 -7.70 -12.16 35.98
N THR A 397 -6.61 -12.88 35.73
CA THR A 397 -5.38 -12.28 35.18
C THR A 397 -5.48 -12.11 33.66
N LYS A 398 -4.81 -11.07 33.13
CA LYS A 398 -4.67 -10.89 31.67
C LYS A 398 -3.96 -12.07 31.00
N LEU A 399 -3.08 -12.77 31.72
CA LEU A 399 -2.47 -14.01 31.26
C LEU A 399 -3.50 -15.12 31.09
N ALA A 400 -4.39 -15.32 32.06
CA ALA A 400 -5.49 -16.29 31.94
C ALA A 400 -6.43 -15.94 30.77
N GLU A 401 -6.68 -14.66 30.53
CA GLU A 401 -7.43 -14.21 29.35
C GLU A 401 -6.73 -14.54 28.03
N ALA A 402 -5.42 -14.32 27.93
CA ALA A 402 -4.63 -14.69 26.74
C ALA A 402 -4.64 -16.20 26.47
N ILE A 403 -4.49 -17.01 27.53
CA ILE A 403 -4.56 -18.47 27.41
C ILE A 403 -5.96 -18.93 26.99
N ARG A 404 -7.03 -18.44 27.63
CA ARG A 404 -8.41 -18.77 27.24
C ARG A 404 -8.73 -18.34 25.82
N TYR A 405 -8.26 -17.15 25.40
CA TYR A 405 -8.41 -16.69 24.03
C TYR A 405 -7.82 -17.68 23.03
N THR A 406 -6.60 -18.17 23.32
CA THR A 406 -5.89 -19.17 22.51
C THR A 406 -6.63 -20.51 22.49
N LEU A 407 -6.95 -21.08 23.65
CA LEU A 407 -7.60 -22.38 23.77
C LEU A 407 -9.01 -22.38 23.14
N SER A 408 -9.77 -21.29 23.27
CA SER A 408 -11.10 -21.16 22.65
C SER A 408 -11.09 -21.08 21.11
N ARG A 409 -9.91 -21.03 20.50
CA ARG A 409 -9.68 -20.96 19.05
C ARG A 409 -8.77 -22.08 18.56
N TRP A 410 -8.43 -23.04 19.42
CA TRP A 410 -7.39 -24.01 19.15
C TRP A 410 -7.61 -24.77 17.84
N GLU A 411 -8.81 -25.30 17.62
CA GLU A 411 -9.17 -26.03 16.39
C GLU A 411 -8.90 -25.20 15.12
N GLY A 412 -9.26 -23.92 15.08
CA GLY A 412 -8.98 -23.08 13.92
C GLY A 412 -7.53 -22.59 13.84
N LEU A 413 -6.81 -22.54 14.95
CA LEU A 413 -5.37 -22.23 15.00
C LEU A 413 -4.51 -23.39 14.52
N THR A 414 -4.97 -24.63 14.62
CA THR A 414 -4.19 -25.82 14.21
C THR A 414 -4.45 -26.26 12.77
N ARG A 415 -5.51 -25.76 12.12
CA ARG A 415 -5.86 -26.09 10.72
C ARG A 415 -4.72 -25.92 9.72
N PHE A 416 -3.80 -24.97 9.94
CA PHE A 416 -2.64 -24.78 9.06
C PHE A 416 -1.73 -26.02 8.98
N LEU A 417 -1.72 -26.88 10.02
CA LEU A 417 -0.93 -28.11 10.00
C LEU A 417 -1.44 -29.09 8.94
N ASP A 418 -2.75 -29.12 8.74
CA ASP A 418 -3.42 -30.12 7.90
C ASP A 418 -3.70 -29.63 6.47
N ASP A 419 -3.65 -28.31 6.24
CA ASP A 419 -3.85 -27.70 4.95
C ASP A 419 -2.76 -26.66 4.64
N GLY A 420 -1.92 -26.98 3.65
CA GLY A 420 -0.81 -26.12 3.24
C GLY A 420 -1.22 -24.77 2.67
N ARG A 421 -2.47 -24.59 2.23
CA ARG A 421 -2.99 -23.33 1.69
C ARG A 421 -3.23 -22.29 2.79
N ILE A 422 -3.39 -22.74 4.04
CA ILE A 422 -3.63 -21.86 5.19
C ILE A 422 -2.29 -21.25 5.63
N GLU A 423 -2.28 -19.93 5.80
CA GLU A 423 -1.12 -19.21 6.35
C GLU A 423 -1.15 -19.29 7.88
N ILE A 424 0.00 -19.16 8.53
CA ILE A 424 0.04 -19.07 10.00
C ILE A 424 -0.61 -17.77 10.52
N ASP A 425 -0.69 -16.72 9.69
CA ASP A 425 -1.28 -15.43 10.02
C ASP A 425 -2.10 -14.77 8.89
N SER A 426 -2.81 -13.70 9.24
CA SER A 426 -3.69 -12.91 8.38
C SER A 426 -3.01 -11.70 7.72
N ASN A 427 -1.67 -11.67 7.65
CA ASN A 427 -0.93 -10.49 7.18
C ASN A 427 -1.34 -10.03 5.77
N THR A 428 -1.84 -10.93 4.91
CA THR A 428 -2.36 -10.59 3.58
C THR A 428 -3.53 -9.61 3.65
N VAL A 429 -4.53 -9.85 4.49
CA VAL A 429 -5.68 -8.94 4.59
C VAL A 429 -5.36 -7.70 5.40
N GLU A 430 -4.48 -7.79 6.40
CA GLU A 430 -3.99 -6.63 7.16
C GLU A 430 -3.26 -5.63 6.25
N ARG A 431 -2.39 -6.12 5.36
CA ARG A 431 -1.74 -5.30 4.32
C ARG A 431 -2.76 -4.63 3.41
N SER A 432 -3.83 -5.34 3.07
CA SER A 432 -4.91 -4.81 2.23
C SER A 432 -5.77 -3.76 2.96
N ILE A 433 -5.86 -3.80 4.30
CA ILE A 433 -6.60 -2.78 5.08
C ILE A 433 -5.78 -1.49 5.29
N ARG A 434 -4.45 -1.57 5.29
CA ARG A 434 -3.58 -0.43 5.57
C ARG A 434 -3.84 0.79 4.67
N PRO A 435 -3.99 0.68 3.34
CA PRO A 435 -4.37 1.80 2.47
C PRO A 435 -5.70 2.45 2.86
N ILE A 436 -6.70 1.66 3.27
CA ILE A 436 -7.98 2.17 3.75
C ILE A 436 -7.80 2.98 5.03
N ALA A 437 -6.97 2.48 5.97
CA ALA A 437 -6.68 3.18 7.21
C ALA A 437 -5.93 4.50 6.98
N LEU A 438 -5.03 4.57 5.99
CA LEU A 438 -4.34 5.80 5.59
C LEU A 438 -5.31 6.80 4.95
N ASN A 439 -6.15 6.35 4.02
CA ASN A 439 -7.15 7.20 3.41
C ASN A 439 -8.12 7.76 4.46
N ARG A 440 -8.57 6.94 5.42
CA ARG A 440 -9.40 7.39 6.56
C ARG A 440 -8.76 8.54 7.33
N LYS A 441 -7.44 8.47 7.59
CA LYS A 441 -6.70 9.53 8.29
C LYS A 441 -6.72 10.85 7.51
N ASN A 442 -6.70 10.79 6.17
CA ASN A 442 -6.65 11.97 5.30
C ASN A 442 -8.03 12.52 4.90
N ALA A 443 -9.01 11.66 4.68
CA ALA A 443 -10.34 12.02 4.17
C ALA A 443 -11.36 12.37 5.28
N LEU A 444 -11.01 12.17 6.56
CA LEU A 444 -11.82 12.37 7.77
C LEU A 444 -13.09 11.49 7.87
N PHE A 445 -13.94 11.44 6.83
CA PHE A 445 -15.17 10.64 6.77
C PHE A 445 -15.72 10.45 5.34
N ALA A 446 -16.56 9.43 5.16
CA ALA A 446 -17.46 9.34 4.01
C ALA A 446 -18.68 10.24 4.20
N GLY A 447 -19.16 10.87 3.13
CA GLY A 447 -20.29 11.82 3.20
C GLY A 447 -21.66 11.17 3.45
N SER A 448 -21.80 9.86 3.21
CA SER A 448 -23.01 9.07 3.39
C SER A 448 -22.66 7.58 3.30
N ASP A 449 -23.61 6.69 3.60
CA ASP A 449 -23.46 5.24 3.39
C ASP A 449 -23.12 4.91 1.93
N GLY A 450 -23.85 5.51 0.96
CA GLY A 450 -23.54 5.35 -0.47
C GLY A 450 -22.16 5.88 -0.84
N GLY A 451 -21.68 6.95 -0.18
CA GLY A 451 -20.31 7.42 -0.34
C GLY A 451 -19.25 6.42 0.17
N ALA A 452 -19.57 5.66 1.20
CA ALA A 452 -18.70 4.60 1.72
C ALA A 452 -18.75 3.33 0.84
N GLU A 453 -19.90 3.02 0.23
CA GLU A 453 -20.01 1.99 -0.81
C GLU A 453 -19.15 2.32 -2.04
N HIS A 454 -19.19 3.58 -2.50
CA HIS A 454 -18.35 4.04 -3.61
C HIS A 454 -16.85 3.92 -3.28
N TRP A 455 -16.48 4.22 -2.03
CA TRP A 455 -15.12 4.00 -1.57
C TRP A 455 -14.75 2.51 -1.63
N ALA A 456 -15.61 1.63 -1.11
CA ALA A 456 -15.37 0.19 -1.14
C ALA A 456 -15.13 -0.32 -2.57
N ALA A 457 -15.99 0.05 -3.52
CA ALA A 457 -15.89 -0.38 -4.92
C ALA A 457 -14.59 0.10 -5.58
N VAL A 458 -14.29 1.41 -5.52
CA VAL A 458 -13.12 1.98 -6.18
C VAL A 458 -11.82 1.49 -5.55
N ALA A 459 -11.75 1.42 -4.22
CA ALA A 459 -10.56 0.91 -3.53
C ALA A 459 -10.29 -0.55 -3.86
N SER A 460 -11.33 -1.38 -4.05
CA SER A 460 -11.16 -2.80 -4.41
C SER A 460 -10.39 -2.96 -5.72
N LEU A 461 -10.80 -2.19 -6.74
CA LEU A 461 -10.18 -2.24 -8.06
C LEU A 461 -8.75 -1.72 -8.02
N ILE A 462 -8.51 -0.59 -7.35
CA ILE A 462 -7.17 0.00 -7.21
C ILE A 462 -6.21 -0.93 -6.46
N GLU A 463 -6.62 -1.45 -5.31
CA GLU A 463 -5.75 -2.29 -4.50
C GLU A 463 -5.53 -3.66 -5.17
N THR A 464 -6.51 -4.17 -5.92
CA THR A 464 -6.30 -5.35 -6.77
C THR A 464 -5.31 -5.07 -7.91
N CYS A 465 -5.36 -3.90 -8.56
CA CYS A 465 -4.35 -3.51 -9.56
C CYS A 465 -2.94 -3.51 -8.95
N LYS A 466 -2.77 -2.88 -7.79
CA LYS A 466 -1.49 -2.82 -7.07
C LYS A 466 -0.96 -4.21 -6.72
N LEU A 467 -1.84 -5.11 -6.25
CA LEU A 467 -1.46 -6.49 -5.91
C LEU A 467 -0.90 -7.27 -7.12
N ASN A 468 -1.36 -6.92 -8.33
CA ASN A 468 -0.97 -7.53 -9.60
C ASN A 468 0.10 -6.74 -10.38
N GLY A 469 0.60 -5.62 -9.84
CA GLY A 469 1.57 -4.78 -10.54
C GLY A 469 1.01 -4.03 -11.75
N VAL A 470 -0.32 -3.89 -11.84
CA VAL A 470 -1.01 -3.11 -12.88
C VAL A 470 -1.12 -1.67 -12.43
N GLU A 471 -0.80 -0.73 -13.32
CA GLU A 471 -0.88 0.71 -13.05
C GLU A 471 -2.37 1.14 -12.96
N PRO A 472 -2.87 1.61 -11.79
CA PRO A 472 -4.29 1.83 -11.57
C PRO A 472 -4.92 2.92 -12.44
N LEU A 473 -4.18 3.97 -12.83
CA LEU A 473 -4.68 5.05 -13.66
C LEU A 473 -5.01 4.56 -15.07
N GLY A 474 -4.08 3.82 -15.68
CA GLY A 474 -4.26 3.18 -16.98
C GLY A 474 -5.42 2.20 -16.98
N TYR A 475 -5.51 1.34 -15.96
CA TYR A 475 -6.60 0.38 -15.80
C TYR A 475 -7.97 1.08 -15.70
N LEU A 476 -8.13 2.01 -14.74
CA LEU A 476 -9.43 2.68 -14.55
C LEU A 476 -9.81 3.53 -15.77
N GLY A 477 -8.85 4.15 -16.43
CA GLY A 477 -9.08 4.88 -17.68
C GLY A 477 -9.64 3.98 -18.77
N ASP A 478 -8.99 2.85 -19.04
CA ASP A 478 -9.43 1.88 -20.05
C ASP A 478 -10.80 1.28 -19.71
N VAL A 479 -11.00 0.82 -18.47
CA VAL A 479 -12.27 0.23 -18.03
C VAL A 479 -13.43 1.22 -18.17
N LEU A 480 -13.26 2.47 -17.72
CA LEU A 480 -14.30 3.48 -17.87
C LEU A 480 -14.58 3.78 -19.35
N THR A 481 -13.55 3.90 -20.19
CA THR A 481 -13.72 4.10 -21.64
C THR A 481 -14.47 2.94 -22.29
N ARG A 482 -14.15 1.69 -21.98
CA ARG A 482 -14.86 0.52 -22.52
C ARG A 482 -16.31 0.50 -22.09
N ILE A 483 -16.59 0.74 -20.81
CA ILE A 483 -17.97 0.79 -20.27
C ILE A 483 -18.79 1.87 -20.99
N VAL A 484 -18.23 3.07 -21.15
CA VAL A 484 -18.89 4.18 -21.85
C VAL A 484 -19.15 3.86 -23.33
N ASN A 485 -18.26 3.10 -23.96
CA ASN A 485 -18.43 2.63 -25.33
C ASN A 485 -19.36 1.40 -25.48
N GLY A 486 -20.09 1.03 -24.42
CA GLY A 486 -21.11 0.00 -24.47
C GLY A 486 -20.60 -1.43 -24.23
N HIS A 487 -19.49 -1.60 -23.50
CA HIS A 487 -19.00 -2.93 -23.10
C HIS A 487 -20.12 -3.75 -22.43
N PRO A 488 -20.46 -4.94 -22.93
CA PRO A 488 -21.61 -5.68 -22.44
C PRO A 488 -21.30 -6.35 -21.09
N ASN A 489 -22.27 -6.35 -20.18
CA ASN A 489 -22.15 -7.04 -18.89
C ASN A 489 -21.86 -8.54 -19.03
N SER A 490 -22.24 -9.18 -20.14
CA SER A 490 -21.92 -10.59 -20.41
C SER A 490 -20.42 -10.85 -20.62
N GLN A 491 -19.62 -9.82 -20.93
CA GLN A 491 -18.18 -9.89 -21.14
C GLN A 491 -17.40 -9.17 -20.03
N ILE A 492 -18.01 -9.00 -18.85
CA ILE A 492 -17.41 -8.23 -17.76
C ILE A 492 -16.06 -8.79 -17.28
N ASP A 493 -15.79 -10.09 -17.52
CA ASP A 493 -14.52 -10.72 -17.20
C ASP A 493 -13.35 -10.15 -18.00
N GLU A 494 -13.58 -9.53 -19.16
CA GLU A 494 -12.55 -8.87 -19.96
C GLU A 494 -12.05 -7.55 -19.32
N LEU A 495 -12.73 -7.09 -18.26
CA LEU A 495 -12.38 -5.88 -17.49
C LEU A 495 -11.65 -6.20 -16.17
N LEU A 496 -11.37 -7.48 -15.88
CA LEU A 496 -10.70 -7.96 -14.66
C LEU A 496 -9.41 -8.71 -15.01
#